data_AF-A0A1E2RUJ5-F1
#
_entry.id   AF-A0A1E2RUJ5-F1
#
_cell.length_a   1.000
_cell.length_b   1.000
_cell.length_c   1.000
_cell.angle_alpha   90.00
_cell.angle_beta   90.00
_cell.angle_gamma   90.00
#
_symmetry.space_group_name_H-M   'P 1'
#
loop_
_entity.id
_entity.type
_entity.pdbx_description
1 polymer ?
#
loop_
_entity_poly.entity_id
_entity_poly.type
_entity_poly.pdbx_seq_one_letter_code
_entity_poly.pdbx_strand_id
1 'polypeptide(L)'
;MLCTGYKNYYPFLPDSLRLKTGTRLYPEGLYKGIFWLDNPKLMYIGAQDQYYTFNMFDAQAWYARDVMLGRIPLPSKPEMTADAKKWVAMEEACENPEQDIDFQTEYVRDLLEKTDYPHLDVDRVAELFKEWEHHKEEGILTYRDRVYPSVITGTMSPKHHTKWMQALDDSLEAFLAVREAAE
;
A
#
# COMPACT_ATOMS: atom_id res chain seq x y z
N MET A 1 -23.03 -4.04 -15.00
CA MET A 1 -21.81 -3.26 -14.69
C MET A 1 -20.60 -4.14 -14.97
N LEU A 2 -19.53 -3.59 -15.56
CA LEU A 2 -18.29 -4.34 -15.86
C LEU A 2 -17.20 -3.96 -14.85
N CYS A 3 -16.83 -4.88 -13.96
CA CYS A 3 -15.83 -4.68 -12.90
C CYS A 3 -14.49 -5.33 -13.28
N THR A 4 -13.95 -5.03 -14.46
CA THR A 4 -12.78 -5.71 -15.07
C THR A 4 -11.44 -5.00 -14.85
N GLY A 5 -11.32 -4.21 -13.77
CA GLY A 5 -10.08 -3.52 -13.40
C GLY A 5 -9.74 -2.28 -14.24
N TYR A 6 -8.49 -1.83 -14.10
CA TYR A 6 -7.94 -0.61 -14.70
C TYR A 6 -6.62 -0.88 -15.42
N LYS A 7 -6.13 0.11 -16.18
CA LYS A 7 -4.83 0.05 -16.87
C LYS A 7 -3.92 1.16 -16.37
N ASN A 8 -2.64 0.82 -16.19
CA ASN A 8 -1.58 1.81 -16.09
C ASN A 8 -1.48 2.60 -17.40
N TYR A 9 -1.83 3.88 -17.39
CA TYR A 9 -1.91 4.71 -18.59
C TYR A 9 -1.29 6.09 -18.37
N TYR A 10 -0.12 6.31 -19.01
CA TYR A 10 0.66 7.54 -18.89
C TYR A 10 0.83 8.20 -20.28
N PRO A 11 -0.20 8.87 -20.83
CA PRO A 11 -0.17 9.43 -22.19
C PRO A 11 0.79 10.61 -22.35
N PHE A 12 1.23 11.19 -21.23
CA PHE A 12 2.17 12.31 -21.19
C PHE A 12 3.64 11.86 -21.19
N LEU A 13 3.91 10.54 -21.11
CA LEU A 13 5.27 10.00 -21.12
C LEU A 13 5.63 9.35 -22.48
N PRO A 14 6.84 9.62 -23.01
CA PRO A 14 7.35 8.87 -24.15
C PRO A 14 7.62 7.42 -23.75
N ASP A 15 7.66 6.52 -24.74
CA ASP A 15 7.81 5.08 -24.54
C ASP A 15 9.04 4.68 -23.72
N SER A 16 10.14 5.42 -23.80
CA SER A 16 11.39 5.16 -23.05
C SER A 16 11.29 5.45 -21.55
N LEU A 17 10.27 6.20 -21.12
CA LEU A 17 10.04 6.58 -19.74
C LEU A 17 8.77 5.95 -19.17
N ARG A 18 7.93 5.34 -20.01
CA ARG A 18 6.59 4.89 -19.64
C ARG A 18 6.63 3.50 -19.01
N LEU A 19 6.21 3.42 -17.76
CA LEU A 19 5.93 2.14 -17.08
C LEU A 19 4.81 1.41 -17.83
N LYS A 20 5.11 0.18 -18.27
CA LYS A 20 4.17 -0.71 -18.98
C LYS A 20 4.05 -1.99 -18.17
N THR A 21 3.01 -2.07 -17.34
CA THR A 21 2.79 -3.18 -16.42
C THR A 21 1.30 -3.47 -16.28
N GLY A 22 0.96 -4.74 -16.03
CA GLY A 22 -0.32 -5.11 -15.44
C GLY A 22 -0.42 -4.65 -13.98
N THR A 23 -1.63 -4.72 -13.40
CA THR A 23 -1.83 -4.57 -11.96
C THR A 23 -1.20 -5.76 -11.25
N ARG A 24 -0.20 -5.48 -10.40
CA ARG A 24 0.60 -6.47 -9.65
C ARG A 24 1.28 -5.79 -8.46
N LEU A 25 1.72 -6.54 -7.46
CA LEU A 25 2.33 -6.03 -6.23
C LEU A 25 3.74 -5.48 -6.45
N TYR A 26 4.46 -5.92 -7.48
CA TYR A 26 5.77 -5.36 -7.83
C TYR A 26 5.94 -5.16 -9.35
N PRO A 27 5.65 -3.95 -9.87
CA PRO A 27 5.90 -3.62 -11.26
C PRO A 27 7.37 -3.76 -11.65
N GLU A 28 7.62 -4.47 -12.74
CA GLU A 28 8.95 -4.58 -13.32
C GLU A 28 9.52 -3.22 -13.77
N GLY A 29 10.84 -3.10 -13.79
CA GLY A 29 11.51 -1.87 -14.24
C GLY A 29 11.66 -0.79 -13.17
N LEU A 30 11.23 -1.07 -11.93
CA LEU A 30 11.36 -0.15 -10.80
C LEU A 30 12.33 -0.69 -9.75
N TYR A 31 13.42 0.04 -9.49
CA TYR A 31 14.28 -0.20 -8.32
C TYR A 31 13.57 0.27 -7.05
N LYS A 32 13.57 -0.57 -6.00
CA LYS A 32 12.81 -0.34 -4.76
C LYS A 32 11.33 -0.04 -4.99
N GLY A 33 10.77 -0.49 -6.12
CA GLY A 33 9.41 -0.15 -6.53
C GLY A 33 9.16 1.34 -6.80
N ILE A 34 10.21 2.17 -6.88
CA ILE A 34 10.12 3.63 -6.95
C ILE A 34 10.85 4.18 -8.19
N PHE A 35 12.12 3.84 -8.39
CA PHE A 35 12.98 4.51 -9.37
C PHE A 35 13.01 3.77 -10.70
N TRP A 36 12.74 4.47 -11.80
CA TRP A 36 12.79 3.88 -13.14
C TRP A 36 14.22 3.46 -13.51
N LEU A 37 14.44 2.16 -13.79
CA LEU A 37 15.79 1.61 -13.97
C LEU A 37 16.60 2.26 -15.10
N ASP A 38 15.95 2.69 -16.18
CA ASP A 38 16.63 3.32 -17.31
C ASP A 38 16.92 4.81 -17.09
N ASN A 39 16.22 5.45 -16.15
CA ASN A 39 16.47 6.82 -15.73
C ASN A 39 15.99 7.01 -14.29
N PRO A 40 16.85 6.77 -13.28
CA PRO A 40 16.44 6.78 -11.88
C PRO A 40 16.13 8.18 -11.32
N LYS A 41 16.19 9.22 -12.15
CA LYS A 41 15.66 10.55 -11.82
C LYS A 41 14.13 10.63 -12.00
N LEU A 42 13.54 9.68 -12.73
CA LEU A 42 12.09 9.50 -12.83
C LEU A 42 11.65 8.49 -11.77
N MET A 43 10.63 8.86 -11.01
CA MET A 43 10.07 8.06 -9.92
C MET A 43 8.58 7.81 -10.15
N TYR A 44 8.14 6.62 -9.78
CA TYR A 44 6.75 6.21 -9.70
C TYR A 44 6.42 5.94 -8.23
N ILE A 45 5.29 6.48 -7.76
CA ILE A 45 4.80 6.29 -6.39
C ILE A 45 3.42 5.67 -6.49
N GLY A 46 3.16 4.64 -5.69
CA GLY A 46 1.89 3.92 -5.66
C GLY A 46 1.54 3.22 -6.98
N ALA A 47 2.55 2.78 -7.75
CA ALA A 47 2.34 2.07 -9.01
C ALA A 47 2.02 0.57 -8.83
N GLN A 48 2.20 0.07 -7.60
CA GLN A 48 1.85 -1.27 -7.16
C GLN A 48 0.34 -1.42 -6.97
N ASP A 49 -0.16 -2.66 -7.09
CA ASP A 49 -1.43 -3.07 -6.50
C ASP A 49 -1.37 -3.03 -4.97
N GLN A 50 -2.51 -2.93 -4.28
CA GLN A 50 -2.56 -2.36 -2.94
C GLN A 50 -3.34 -3.21 -1.93
N TYR A 51 -2.61 -3.77 -0.96
CA TYR A 51 -3.12 -4.07 0.38
C TYR A 51 -2.83 -2.86 1.29
N TYR A 52 -1.55 -2.55 1.48
CA TYR A 52 -1.08 -1.29 2.04
C TYR A 52 -1.30 -0.14 1.06
N THR A 53 -1.66 1.02 1.60
CA THR A 53 -1.89 2.24 0.83
C THR A 53 -1.09 3.41 1.41
N PHE A 54 -1.69 4.21 2.30
CA PHE A 54 -1.11 5.49 2.75
C PHE A 54 0.30 5.36 3.33
N ASN A 55 0.52 4.44 4.28
CA ASN A 55 1.85 4.28 4.88
C ASN A 55 2.86 3.63 3.92
N MET A 56 2.42 2.89 2.89
CA MET A 56 3.31 2.45 1.81
C MET A 56 3.73 3.63 0.94
N PHE A 57 2.79 4.53 0.60
CA PHE A 57 3.10 5.74 -0.15
C PHE A 57 4.03 6.67 0.63
N ASP A 58 3.83 6.79 1.95
CA ASP A 58 4.75 7.52 2.82
C ASP A 58 6.14 6.89 2.81
N ALA A 59 6.25 5.57 3.00
CA ALA A 59 7.53 4.85 2.94
C ALA A 59 8.25 5.09 1.60
N GLN A 60 7.50 5.03 0.48
CA GLN A 60 8.03 5.33 -0.85
C GLN A 60 8.51 6.79 -0.97
N ALA A 61 7.71 7.74 -0.48
CA ALA A 61 8.04 9.16 -0.55
C ALA A 61 9.25 9.52 0.33
N TRP A 62 9.37 8.94 1.52
CA TRP A 62 10.53 9.13 2.39
C TRP A 62 11.81 8.58 1.77
N TYR A 63 11.74 7.38 1.18
CA TYR A 63 12.89 6.79 0.50
C TYR A 63 13.29 7.63 -0.72
N ALA A 64 12.32 8.05 -1.54
CA ALA A 64 12.53 8.93 -2.68
C ALA A 64 13.20 10.25 -2.27
N ARG A 65 12.69 10.89 -1.20
CA ARG A 65 13.24 12.12 -0.63
C ARG A 65 14.70 11.92 -0.23
N ASP A 66 15.03 10.86 0.49
CA ASP A 66 16.39 10.65 1.00
C ASP A 66 17.39 10.30 -0.09
N VAL A 67 16.96 9.68 -1.20
CA VAL A 67 17.76 9.58 -2.41
C VAL A 67 17.98 10.95 -3.05
N MET A 68 16.92 11.76 -3.21
CA MET A 68 17.03 13.10 -3.81
C MET A 68 17.95 14.04 -3.00
N LEU A 69 17.95 13.91 -1.68
CA LEU A 69 18.80 14.67 -0.77
C LEU A 69 20.23 14.12 -0.66
N GLY A 70 20.54 13.00 -1.32
CA GLY A 70 21.85 12.36 -1.29
C GLY A 70 22.18 11.65 0.02
N ARG A 71 21.17 11.37 0.86
CA ARG A 71 21.31 10.61 2.12
C ARG A 71 21.38 9.11 1.86
N ILE A 72 20.64 8.65 0.85
CA ILE A 72 20.70 7.28 0.34
C ILE A 72 21.34 7.33 -1.06
N PRO A 73 22.55 6.78 -1.25
CA PRO A 73 23.14 6.68 -2.58
C PRO A 73 22.43 5.60 -3.40
N LEU A 74 22.13 5.90 -4.66
CA LEU A 74 21.68 4.87 -5.60
C LEU A 74 22.87 3.98 -6.01
N PRO A 75 22.69 2.64 -6.01
CA PRO A 75 23.74 1.74 -6.45
C PRO A 75 23.87 1.74 -7.99
N SER A 76 24.76 0.90 -8.52
CA SER A 76 24.93 0.78 -9.96
C SER A 76 23.68 0.20 -10.64
N LYS A 77 23.50 0.46 -11.95
CA LYS A 77 22.37 -0.08 -12.72
C LYS A 77 22.25 -1.62 -12.64
N PRO A 78 23.33 -2.41 -12.72
CA PRO A 78 23.25 -3.86 -12.54
C PRO A 78 22.72 -4.27 -11.16
N GLU A 79 23.15 -3.60 -10.08
CA GLU A 79 22.68 -3.88 -8.72
C GLU A 79 21.20 -3.51 -8.55
N MET A 80 20.78 -2.35 -9.05
CA MET A 80 19.37 -1.95 -9.06
C MET A 80 18.49 -2.95 -9.83
N THR A 81 18.98 -3.44 -10.97
CA THR A 81 18.28 -4.43 -11.79
C THR A 81 18.18 -5.79 -11.07
N ALA A 82 19.24 -6.20 -10.37
CA ALA A 82 19.24 -7.44 -9.61
C ALA A 82 18.28 -7.39 -8.41
N ASP A 83 18.23 -6.26 -7.69
CA ASP A 83 17.25 -6.03 -6.61
C ASP A 83 15.81 -6.08 -7.13
N ALA A 84 15.49 -5.36 -8.22
CA ALA A 84 14.15 -5.39 -8.81
C ALA A 84 13.74 -6.81 -9.26
N LYS A 85 14.65 -7.56 -9.89
CA LYS A 85 14.39 -8.96 -10.29
C LYS A 85 14.18 -9.90 -9.10
N LYS A 86 14.89 -9.70 -8.00
CA LYS A 86 14.69 -10.45 -6.76
C LYS A 86 13.26 -10.25 -6.25
N TRP A 87 12.79 -9.00 -6.19
CA TRP A 87 11.44 -8.69 -5.74
C TRP A 87 10.35 -9.24 -6.67
N VAL A 88 10.54 -9.13 -7.99
CA VAL A 88 9.64 -9.74 -8.97
C VAL A 88 9.55 -11.25 -8.77
N ALA A 89 10.68 -11.94 -8.58
CA ALA A 89 10.68 -13.39 -8.35
C ALA A 89 10.03 -13.79 -7.01
N MET A 90 10.14 -12.93 -5.98
CA MET A 90 9.45 -13.14 -4.71
C MET A 90 7.93 -12.99 -4.85
N GLU A 91 7.45 -11.98 -5.58
CA GLU A 91 6.03 -11.81 -5.87
C GLU A 91 5.48 -12.98 -6.69
N GLU A 92 6.20 -13.41 -7.73
CA GLU A 92 5.77 -14.51 -8.59
C GLU A 92 5.70 -15.86 -7.87
N ALA A 93 6.32 -15.97 -6.68
CA ALA A 93 6.24 -17.13 -5.82
C ALA A 93 5.07 -17.07 -4.82
N CYS A 94 4.34 -15.94 -4.73
CA CYS A 94 3.14 -15.85 -3.90
C CYS A 94 1.95 -16.55 -4.60
N GLU A 95 1.23 -17.35 -3.83
CA GLU A 95 0.16 -18.23 -4.32
C GLU A 95 -1.21 -17.88 -3.72
N ASN A 96 -1.25 -17.04 -2.68
CA ASN A 96 -2.47 -16.71 -1.95
C ASN A 96 -2.41 -15.32 -1.29
N PRO A 97 -3.57 -14.77 -0.88
CA PRO A 97 -3.64 -13.42 -0.31
C PRO A 97 -2.80 -13.20 0.95
N GLU A 98 -2.61 -14.20 1.81
CA GLU A 98 -1.76 -14.06 3.00
C GLU A 98 -0.29 -13.86 2.62
N GLN A 99 0.19 -14.60 1.61
CA GLN A 99 1.54 -14.45 1.06
C GLN A 99 1.70 -13.11 0.33
N ASP A 100 0.66 -12.64 -0.35
CA ASP A 100 0.64 -11.31 -0.96
C ASP A 100 0.73 -10.18 0.09
N ILE A 101 0.00 -10.33 1.20
CA ILE A 101 0.10 -9.43 2.36
C ILE A 101 1.50 -9.44 2.96
N ASP A 102 2.09 -10.63 3.15
CA ASP A 102 3.45 -10.77 3.70
C ASP A 102 4.49 -10.16 2.74
N PHE A 103 4.34 -10.37 1.44
CA PHE A 103 5.19 -9.76 0.41
C PHE A 103 5.18 -8.23 0.52
N GLN A 104 4.00 -7.62 0.55
CA GLN A 104 3.90 -6.16 0.60
C GLN A 104 4.31 -5.60 1.97
N THR A 105 4.15 -6.38 3.05
CA THR A 105 4.67 -6.07 4.38
C THR A 105 6.19 -5.97 4.36
N GLU A 106 6.88 -6.95 3.76
CA GLU A 106 8.34 -6.93 3.62
C GLU A 106 8.83 -5.82 2.70
N TYR A 107 8.06 -5.49 1.65
CA TYR A 107 8.36 -4.34 0.80
C TYR A 107 8.35 -3.02 1.60
N VAL A 108 7.29 -2.77 2.38
CA VAL A 108 7.21 -1.58 3.23
C VAL A 108 8.34 -1.58 4.26
N ARG A 109 8.64 -2.72 4.90
CA ARG A 109 9.74 -2.85 5.86
C ARG A 109 11.08 -2.46 5.27
N ASP A 110 11.41 -2.96 4.07
CA ASP A 110 12.68 -2.67 3.37
C ASP A 110 12.87 -1.17 3.08
N LEU A 111 11.79 -0.46 2.73
CA LEU A 111 11.83 0.98 2.53
C LEU A 111 12.02 1.74 3.85
N LEU A 112 11.28 1.36 4.89
CA LEU A 112 11.32 2.04 6.19
C LEU A 112 12.69 1.94 6.85
N GLU A 113 13.36 0.79 6.75
CA GLU A 113 14.66 0.50 7.41
C GLU A 113 15.77 1.52 7.06
N LYS A 114 15.68 2.18 5.90
CA LYS A 114 16.71 3.11 5.41
C LYS A 114 16.38 4.57 5.61
N THR A 115 15.28 4.89 6.28
CA THR A 115 14.78 6.26 6.42
C THR A 115 14.51 6.61 7.88
N ASP A 116 14.26 7.90 8.14
CA ASP A 116 13.83 8.40 9.45
C ASP A 116 12.30 8.39 9.62
N TYR A 117 11.56 7.65 8.79
CA TYR A 117 10.11 7.54 8.94
C TYR A 117 9.75 6.98 10.32
N PRO A 118 8.76 7.55 11.04
CA PRO A 118 8.39 7.08 12.37
C PRO A 118 8.09 5.58 12.38
N HIS A 119 8.43 4.91 13.49
CA HIS A 119 8.22 3.48 13.62
C HIS A 119 6.77 3.08 13.30
N LEU A 120 6.63 2.10 12.41
CA LEU A 120 5.38 1.43 12.08
C LEU A 120 5.55 -0.05 12.36
N ASP A 121 4.65 -0.61 13.18
CA ASP A 121 4.60 -2.05 13.45
C ASP A 121 3.96 -2.77 12.27
N VAL A 122 4.74 -2.99 11.21
CA VAL A 122 4.29 -3.62 9.96
C VAL A 122 3.85 -5.08 10.17
N ASP A 123 4.43 -5.77 11.16
CA ASP A 123 4.02 -7.14 11.50
C ASP A 123 2.59 -7.15 12.05
N ARG A 124 2.29 -6.23 12.97
CA ARG A 124 0.93 -6.09 13.48
C ARG A 124 -0.05 -5.65 12.40
N VAL A 125 0.37 -4.81 11.45
CA VAL A 125 -0.49 -4.46 10.31
C VAL A 125 -0.79 -5.69 9.44
N ALA A 126 0.20 -6.54 9.16
CA ALA A 126 0.01 -7.77 8.40
C ALA A 126 -0.99 -8.72 9.09
N GLU A 127 -0.86 -8.90 10.41
CA GLU A 127 -1.83 -9.69 11.20
C GLU A 127 -3.26 -9.15 11.06
N LEU A 128 -3.44 -7.82 11.12
CA LEU A 128 -4.75 -7.19 10.98
C LEU A 128 -5.32 -7.34 9.56
N PHE A 129 -4.49 -7.31 8.52
CA PHE A 129 -4.94 -7.60 7.16
C PHE A 129 -5.43 -9.05 7.02
N LYS A 130 -4.72 -10.01 7.60
CA LYS A 130 -5.15 -11.43 7.59
C LYS A 130 -6.43 -11.64 8.40
N GLU A 131 -6.57 -10.98 9.54
CA GLU A 131 -7.82 -10.96 10.31
C GLU A 131 -8.98 -10.36 9.48
N TRP A 132 -8.74 -9.28 8.74
CA TRP A 132 -9.71 -8.67 7.84
C TRP A 132 -10.12 -9.59 6.68
N GLU A 133 -9.17 -10.31 6.07
CA GLU A 133 -9.44 -11.33 5.06
C GLU A 133 -10.40 -12.40 5.62
N HIS A 134 -10.10 -12.99 6.78
CA HIS A 134 -10.97 -13.98 7.41
C HIS A 134 -12.35 -13.41 7.74
N HIS A 135 -12.45 -12.17 8.25
CA HIS A 135 -13.74 -11.54 8.50
C HIS A 135 -14.60 -11.34 7.23
N LYS A 136 -13.98 -11.15 6.06
CA LYS A 136 -14.69 -11.12 4.78
C LYS A 136 -15.22 -12.50 4.39
N GLU A 137 -14.44 -13.55 4.62
CA GLU A 137 -14.87 -14.93 4.39
C GLU A 137 -16.03 -15.34 5.30
N GLU A 138 -15.95 -14.97 6.59
CA GLU A 138 -17.01 -15.23 7.57
C GLU A 138 -18.32 -14.51 7.22
N GLY A 139 -18.23 -13.29 6.67
CA GLY A 139 -19.41 -12.48 6.38
C GLY A 139 -19.13 -11.30 5.47
N ILE A 140 -19.28 -11.51 4.17
CA ILE A 140 -19.03 -10.49 3.14
C ILE A 140 -19.92 -9.23 3.26
N LEU A 141 -21.08 -9.34 3.91
CA LEU A 141 -22.00 -8.21 4.19
C LEU A 141 -21.80 -7.60 5.59
N THR A 142 -20.96 -8.19 6.44
CA THR A 142 -20.84 -7.81 7.86
C THR A 142 -19.41 -7.54 8.30
N TYR A 143 -18.40 -7.78 7.45
CA TYR A 143 -16.99 -7.56 7.81
C TYR A 143 -16.69 -6.11 8.22
N ARG A 144 -17.47 -5.14 7.73
CA ARG A 144 -17.35 -3.72 8.11
C ARG A 144 -17.90 -3.39 9.50
N ASP A 145 -18.64 -4.31 10.13
CA ASP A 145 -19.10 -4.16 11.52
C ASP A 145 -18.03 -4.58 12.55
N ARG A 146 -16.88 -5.09 12.08
CA ARG A 146 -15.73 -5.47 12.90
C ARG A 146 -14.92 -4.23 13.30
N VAL A 147 -14.18 -4.34 14.41
CA VAL A 147 -13.33 -3.27 14.94
C VAL A 147 -11.92 -3.78 15.16
N TYR A 148 -10.92 -2.92 14.95
CA TYR A 148 -9.52 -3.26 15.06
C TYR A 148 -8.77 -2.22 15.90
N PRO A 149 -7.67 -2.61 16.58
CA PRO A 149 -6.81 -1.67 17.28
C PRO A 149 -5.94 -0.89 16.30
N SER A 150 -5.73 0.39 16.60
CA SER A 150 -4.71 1.20 15.91
C SER A 150 -3.32 0.65 16.22
N VAL A 151 -2.52 0.37 15.20
CA VAL A 151 -1.09 0.01 15.37
C VAL A 151 -0.22 1.18 15.82
N ILE A 152 -0.74 2.41 15.74
CA ILE A 152 -0.02 3.63 16.12
C ILE A 152 -0.25 3.96 17.60
N THR A 153 -1.49 3.86 18.07
CA THR A 153 -1.88 4.29 19.43
C THR A 153 -2.26 3.15 20.36
N GLY A 154 -2.39 1.92 19.84
CA GLY A 154 -2.93 0.77 20.56
C GLY A 154 -4.43 0.86 20.89
N THR A 155 -5.10 1.97 20.55
CA THR A 155 -6.51 2.20 20.91
C THR A 155 -7.43 1.36 20.03
N MET A 156 -8.34 0.60 20.65
CA MET A 156 -9.38 -0.14 19.94
C MET A 156 -10.38 0.82 19.30
N SER A 157 -10.69 0.62 18.02
CA SER A 157 -11.71 1.41 17.33
C SER A 157 -13.08 1.21 18.00
N PRO A 158 -13.89 2.26 18.17
CA PRO A 158 -15.25 2.11 18.68
C PRO A 158 -16.12 1.38 17.66
N LYS A 159 -17.12 0.65 18.15
CA LYS A 159 -18.17 0.11 17.26
C LYS A 159 -18.98 1.26 16.69
N HIS A 160 -19.24 1.23 15.39
CA HIS A 160 -20.14 2.19 14.75
C HIS A 160 -21.57 2.03 15.31
N HIS A 161 -22.33 3.14 15.37
CA HIS A 161 -23.67 3.17 15.96
C HIS A 161 -24.75 2.48 15.10
N THR A 162 -24.44 2.21 13.83
CA THR A 162 -25.35 1.58 12.86
C THR A 162 -24.61 0.47 12.11
N LYS A 163 -25.22 -0.71 11.93
CA LYS A 163 -24.62 -1.79 11.13
C LYS A 163 -24.47 -1.35 9.67
N TRP A 164 -23.44 -1.81 8.97
CA TRP A 164 -23.12 -1.38 7.61
C TRP A 164 -24.31 -1.52 6.64
N MET A 165 -25.00 -2.67 6.64
CA MET A 165 -26.17 -2.91 5.78
C MET A 165 -27.38 -2.01 6.08
N GLN A 166 -27.38 -1.30 7.21
CA GLN A 166 -28.44 -0.38 7.64
C GLN A 166 -28.01 1.09 7.52
N ALA A 167 -26.71 1.37 7.37
CA ALA A 167 -26.15 2.70 7.23
C ALA A 167 -26.24 3.17 5.76
N LEU A 168 -27.43 3.61 5.35
CA LEU A 168 -27.69 4.05 3.97
C LEU A 168 -27.27 5.50 3.68
N ASP A 169 -27.05 6.29 4.74
CA ASP A 169 -26.50 7.65 4.66
C ASP A 169 -24.97 7.56 4.79
N ASP A 170 -24.26 7.94 3.74
CA ASP A 170 -22.80 7.89 3.64
C ASP A 170 -22.14 9.26 3.91
N SER A 171 -22.89 10.23 4.41
CA SER A 171 -22.36 11.53 4.81
C SER A 171 -21.44 11.43 6.04
N LEU A 172 -20.47 12.33 6.10
CA LEU A 172 -19.56 12.44 7.24
C LEU A 172 -20.33 12.78 8.52
N GLU A 173 -21.32 13.65 8.41
CA GLU A 173 -22.16 14.12 9.52
C GLU A 173 -22.91 12.95 10.17
N ALA A 174 -23.53 12.09 9.35
CA ALA A 174 -24.22 10.89 9.83
C ALA A 174 -23.25 9.89 10.48
N PHE A 175 -22.08 9.68 9.88
CA PHE A 175 -21.06 8.76 10.39
C PHE A 175 -20.45 9.20 11.73
N LEU A 176 -20.23 10.50 11.93
CA LEU A 176 -19.65 11.02 13.16
C LEU A 176 -20.67 11.14 14.30
N ALA A 177 -21.98 11.10 13.99
CA ALA A 177 -23.08 11.32 14.94
C ALA A 177 -22.89 12.55 15.85
N VAL A 178 -22.22 13.59 15.33
CA VAL A 178 -21.99 14.83 16.06
C VAL A 178 -23.33 15.55 16.13
N ARG A 179 -23.94 15.55 17.31
CA ARG A 179 -24.99 16.52 17.61
C ARG A 179 -24.35 17.89 17.53
N GLU A 180 -24.85 18.78 16.68
CA GLU A 180 -24.60 20.22 16.84
C GLU A 180 -24.80 20.55 18.32
N ALA A 181 -23.78 21.14 18.94
CA ALA A 181 -23.93 21.66 20.29
C ALA A 181 -25.12 22.62 20.25
N ALA A 182 -26.15 22.36 21.06
CA ALA A 182 -27.29 23.24 21.14
C ALA A 182 -26.80 24.67 21.43
N GLU A 183 -27.08 25.60 20.51
CA GLU A 183 -26.88 27.04 20.71
C GLU A 183 -27.65 27.55 21.93
#